data_AF-A0A1G0D0P8-F1
#
_entry.id   AF-A0A1G0D0P8-F1
#
_cell.length_a   1.000
_cell.length_b   1.000
_cell.length_c   1.000
_cell.angle_alpha   90.00
_cell.angle_beta   90.00
_cell.angle_gamma   90.00
#
_symmetry.space_group_name_H-M   'P 1'
#
loop_
_entity.id
_entity.type
_entity.pdbx_description
1 polymer ?
#
loop_
_entity_poly.entity_id
_entity_poly.type
_entity_poly.pdbx_seq_one_letter_code
_entity_poly.pdbx_strand_id
1 'polypeptide(L)' 'MRMIVVHELSHIREREHNKAFYQLCLHMEPDYHQLEFDLRAYLTYLDMTGVPLWEAGVDAGTR' A
#
# COMPACT_ATOMS: atom_id res chain seq x y z
N MET A 1 3.20 -7.01 1.14
CA MET A 1 4.64 -7.11 0.85
C MET A 1 4.92 -7.17 -0.65
N ARG A 2 4.29 -8.06 -1.44
CA ARG A 2 4.49 -8.13 -2.90
C ARG A 2 4.20 -6.83 -3.66
N MET A 3 3.12 -6.11 -3.34
CA MET A 3 2.79 -4.84 -4.01
C MET A 3 3.91 -3.78 -3.91
N ILE A 4 4.54 -3.60 -2.74
CA ILE A 4 5.62 -2.62 -2.56
C ILE A 4 6.82 -2.98 -3.44
N VAL A 5 7.17 -4.27 -3.51
CA VAL A 5 8.26 -4.72 -4.40
C VAL A 5 7.91 -4.48 -5.86
N VAL A 6 6.67 -4.76 -6.28
CA VAL A 6 6.19 -4.47 -7.63
C VAL A 6 6.26 -2.97 -7.95
N HIS A 7 5.85 -2.11 -7.02
CA HIS A 7 5.92 -0.66 -7.15
C HIS A 7 7.35 -0.17 -7.39
N GLU A 8 8.28 -0.52 -6.50
CA GLU A 8 9.66 -0.07 -6.59
C GLU A 8 10.40 -0.68 -7.78
N LEU A 9 10.09 -1.93 -8.15
CA LEU A 9 10.67 -2.56 -9.34
C LEU A 9 10.21 -1.87 -10.63
N SER A 10 8.94 -1.48 -10.70
CA SER A 10 8.40 -0.72 -11.84
C SER A 10 9.13 0.61 -12.04
N HIS A 11 9.61 1.24 -10.96
CA HIS A 11 10.40 2.47 -11.04
C HIS A 11 11.76 2.36 -11.74
N ILE A 12 12.31 1.14 -11.89
CA ILE A 12 13.52 0.92 -12.68
C ILE A 12 13.26 1.20 -14.18
N ARG A 13 12.03 1.00 -14.66
CA ARG A 13 11.64 1.21 -16.06
C ARG A 13 10.81 2.47 -16.27
N GLU A 14 9.89 2.75 -15.37
CA GLU A 14 8.92 3.84 -15.45
C GLU A 14 9.03 4.75 -14.22
N ARG A 15 9.60 5.94 -14.38
CA ARG A 15 9.89 6.83 -13.24
C ARG A 15 8.65 7.46 -12.62
N GLU A 16 7.67 7.83 -13.44
CA GLU A 16 6.45 8.50 -13.00
C GLU A 16 5.28 7.53 -12.89
N HIS A 17 4.37 7.77 -11.95
CA HIS A 17 3.13 7.01 -11.78
C HIS A 17 2.11 7.35 -12.88
N ASN A 18 2.47 7.07 -14.13
CA ASN A 18 1.66 7.28 -15.33
C ASN A 18 0.98 5.97 -15.78
N LYS A 19 0.25 6.01 -16.90
CA LYS A 19 -0.45 4.82 -17.43
C LYS A 19 0.49 3.62 -17.68
N ALA A 20 1.70 3.85 -18.18
CA ALA A 20 2.66 2.78 -18.46
C ALA A 20 3.16 2.12 -17.18
N PHE A 21 3.45 2.91 -16.14
CA PHE A 21 3.80 2.42 -14.81
C PHE A 21 2.70 1.50 -14.25
N TYR A 22 1.44 1.96 -14.24
CA TYR A 22 0.34 1.16 -13.69
C TYR A 22 0.10 -0.13 -14.47
N GLN A 23 0.26 -0.11 -15.80
CA GLN A 23 0.17 -1.32 -16.61
C GLN A 23 1.28 -2.32 -16.31
N LEU A 24 2.51 -1.84 -16.07
CA LEU A 24 3.63 -2.69 -15.68
C LEU A 24 3.39 -3.32 -14.29
N CYS A 25 2.89 -2.54 -13.33
CA CYS A 25 2.51 -3.03 -12.02
C CYS A 25 1.41 -4.10 -12.09
N LEU A 26 0.33 -3.85 -12.83
CA LEU A 26 -0.78 -4.79 -13.01
C LEU A 26 -0.36 -6.11 -13.68
N HIS A 27 0.65 -6.07 -14.54
CA HIS A 27 1.19 -7.27 -15.16
C HIS A 27 1.86 -8.21 -14.12
N MET A 28 2.45 -7.64 -13.07
CA MET A 28 3.14 -8.40 -12.01
C MET A 28 2.23 -8.72 -10.82
N GLU A 29 1.24 -7.87 -10.53
CA GLU A 29 0.29 -8.02 -9.43
C GLU A 29 -1.11 -7.57 -9.88
N PRO A 30 -2.02 -8.49 -10.21
CA PRO A 30 -3.37 -8.15 -10.70
C PRO A 30 -4.18 -7.29 -9.72
N ASP A 31 -3.97 -7.46 -8.41
CA ASP A 31 -4.68 -6.72 -7.36
C ASP A 31 -3.95 -5.41 -6.98
N TYR A 32 -2.95 -4.98 -7.76
CA TYR A 32 -2.05 -3.88 -7.42
C TYR A 32 -2.79 -2.60 -7.01
N HIS A 33 -3.84 -2.21 -7.74
CA HIS A 33 -4.59 -0.99 -7.43
C HIS A 33 -5.27 -1.03 -6.06
N GLN A 34 -5.87 -2.17 -5.70
CA GLN A 34 -6.52 -2.31 -4.40
C GLN A 34 -5.47 -2.30 -3.29
N LEU A 35 -4.38 -3.04 -3.47
CA LEU A 35 -3.30 -3.10 -2.50
C LEU A 35 -2.60 -1.74 -2.30
N GLU A 36 -2.40 -0.98 -3.37
CA GLU A 36 -1.85 0.38 -3.30
C GLU A 36 -2.81 1.31 -2.56
N PHE A 37 -4.11 1.27 -2.88
CA PHE A 37 -5.11 2.07 -2.20
C PHE A 37 -5.16 1.76 -0.70
N ASP A 38 -5.23 0.48 -0.32
CA ASP A 38 -5.29 0.04 1.08
C ASP A 38 -4.04 0.51 1.84
N LEU A 39 -2.86 0.40 1.23
CA LEU A 39 -1.62 0.89 1.84
C LEU A 39 -1.67 2.41 2.05
N ARG A 40 -2.04 3.18 1.04
CA ARG A 40 -2.12 4.65 1.13
C ARG A 40 -3.15 5.08 2.17
N ALA A 41 -4.31 4.42 2.21
CA ALA A 41 -5.34 4.67 3.21
C ALA A 41 -4.81 4.38 4.63
N TYR A 42 -4.13 3.24 4.81
CA TYR A 42 -3.54 2.88 6.10
C TYR A 42 -2.45 3.86 6.55
N LEU A 43 -1.53 4.25 5.67
CA LEU A 43 -0.48 5.21 5.99
C LEU A 43 -1.06 6.59 6.31
N THR A 44 -2.13 7.00 5.63
CA THR A 44 -2.86 8.24 5.94
C THR A 44 -3.49 8.18 7.33
N TYR A 45 -4.14 7.07 7.67
CA TYR A 45 -4.68 6.85 9.02
C TYR A 45 -3.59 6.90 10.09
N LEU A 46 -2.46 6.23 9.85
CA LEU A 46 -1.34 6.19 10.77
C LEU A 46 -0.71 7.57 10.96
N ASP A 47 -0.55 8.35 9.88
CA ASP A 47 -0.04 9.73 9.94
C ASP A 47 -0.99 10.64 10.75
N MET A 48 -2.31 10.48 10.58
CA MET A 48 -3.32 11.27 11.29
C MET A 48 -3.47 10.92 12.77
N THR A 49 -3.31 9.64 13.13
CA THR A 49 -3.63 9.15 14.49
C THR A 49 -2.40 8.80 15.32
N GLY A 50 -1.28 8.46 14.68
CA GLY A 50 -0.08 7.92 15.32
C GLY A 50 -0.26 6.53 15.93
N VAL A 51 -1.44 5.90 15.77
CA VAL A 51 -1.79 4.62 16.40
C VAL A 51 -1.93 3.56 15.31
N PRO A 52 -1.25 2.41 15.41
CA PRO A 52 -1.46 1.31 14.48
C PRO A 52 -2.89 0.77 14.57
N LEU A 53 -3.52 0.55 13.42
CA LEU A 53 -4.93 0.14 13.34
C LEU A 53 -5.20 -1.17 14.10
N TRP A 54 -4.22 -2.07 14.12
CA TRP A 54 -4.30 -3.36 14.80
C TRP A 54 -3.83 -3.32 16.27
N GLU A 55 -3.23 -2.22 16.74
CA GLU A 55 -2.93 -2.03 18.17
C GLU A 55 -4.10 -1.38 18.91
N ALA A 56 -4.94 -0.60 18.20
CA ALA A 56 -6.18 -0.05 18.76
C ALA A 56 -7.17 -1.12 19.29
N GLY A 57 -7.01 -2.39 18.89
CA GLY A 57 -7.82 -3.52 19.34
C GLY A 57 -7.27 -4.33 20.53
N VAL A 58 -6.02 -4.12 20.94
CA VAL A 58 -5.41 -4.87 22.06
C VAL A 58 -5.94 -4.39 23.42
N ASP A 59 -6.35 -3.12 23.51
CA ASP A 59 -6.95 -2.54 24.72
C ASP A 59 -8.46 -2.80 24.88
N ALA A 60 -9.13 -3.32 23.84
CA ALA A 60 -10.58 -3.57 23.87
C ALA A 60 -10.96 -4.92 24.54
N GLY A 61 -9.98 -5.73 24.96
CA GLY A 61 -10.20 -7.11 25.44
C GLY A 61 -9.73 -7.42 26.87
N THR A 62 -9.28 -6.44 27.67
CA THR A 62 -8.83 -6.69 29.06
C THR A 62 -9.49 -5.75 30.09
N ARG A 63 -10.80 -5.58 30.05
CA ARG A 63 -11.57 -5.15 31.23
C ARG A 63 -12.73 -6.09 31.50
#